data_AF-A0A5F1Y6N3-F1
#
_entry.id   AF-A0A5F1Y6N3-F1
#
_cell.length_a   1.000
_cell.length_b   1.000
_cell.length_c   1.000
_cell.angle_alpha   90.00
_cell.angle_beta   90.00
_cell.angle_gamma   90.00
#
_symmetry.space_group_name_H-M   'P 1'
#
loop_
_entity.id
_entity.type
_entity.pdbx_description
1 polymer ?
#
loop_
_entity_poly.entity_id
_entity_poly.type
_entity_poly.pdbx_seq_one_letter_code
_entity_poly.pdbx_strand_id
1 'polypeptide(L)'
;MATIEAVKIQRELTKIKHPELKKDIVSLGMVGALDIQEGETNILLKTPNQDRRIQIGLEAQIRQTLTKLEGIGKVKIKFEVDPKLVLDDSNKIPGVKNVIAIGSGKGGVGKSTVTVNLAAMAASLGYKVGVLDADIYGPSVGKMFGVNGRVALKAEEDKIYPLEKDGIKLISFSFLIDEKQPVVWRGPMLGKAVEQFLYDIVWDELDYLFIDLPPGTGDVQLSLAQLIDLGGAVIVTTPQTVALLDATRASAMFSQVKVPILGVVENMSEFICPQCGHASAIFSKGGGQKLAESSEARFLGGIPLTMDVMNAGEDGKPFVLKEKNTPVYQAYKTIFDRLNEEIKKWE
;
A
#
# COMPACT_ATOMS: atom_id res chain seq x y z
N MET A 1 -31.60 0.16 30.39
CA MET A 1 -31.32 0.83 29.09
C MET A 1 -30.00 0.25 28.60
N ALA A 2 -29.89 -0.10 27.31
CA ALA A 2 -28.64 -0.66 26.80
C ALA A 2 -27.55 0.42 26.80
N THR A 3 -26.49 0.21 27.57
CA THR A 3 -25.31 1.08 27.59
C THR A 3 -24.57 0.92 26.26
N ILE A 4 -24.30 2.02 25.57
CA ILE A 4 -23.56 1.97 24.31
C ILE A 4 -22.11 1.55 24.56
N GLU A 5 -21.57 0.68 23.71
CA GLU A 5 -20.18 0.23 23.83
C GLU A 5 -19.19 1.29 23.37
N ALA A 6 -18.04 1.37 24.05
CA ALA A 6 -16.95 2.30 23.72
C ALA A 6 -16.45 2.16 22.28
N VAL A 7 -16.39 0.94 21.78
CA VAL A 7 -15.98 0.63 20.40
C VAL A 7 -16.90 1.32 19.39
N LYS A 8 -18.21 1.34 19.65
CA LYS A 8 -19.19 1.99 18.76
C LYS A 8 -19.04 3.51 18.73
N ILE A 9 -18.73 4.13 19.86
CA ILE A 9 -18.47 5.58 19.92
C ILE A 9 -17.16 5.92 19.19
N GLN A 10 -16.10 5.14 19.42
CA GLN A 10 -14.81 5.35 18.78
C GLN A 10 -14.93 5.26 17.25
N ARG A 11 -15.77 4.35 16.73
CA ARG A 11 -16.11 4.25 15.30
C ARG A 11 -16.85 5.47 14.77
N GLU A 12 -17.73 6.09 15.55
CA GLU A 12 -18.41 7.30 15.10
C GLU A 12 -17.48 8.53 15.13
N LEU A 13 -16.46 8.52 15.99
CA LEU A 13 -15.44 9.57 16.04
C LEU A 13 -14.52 9.56 14.81
N THR A 14 -14.32 8.42 14.12
CA THR A 14 -13.56 8.38 12.84
C THR A 14 -14.25 9.13 11.71
N LYS A 15 -15.56 9.42 11.83
CA LYS A 15 -16.30 10.21 10.84
C LYS A 15 -16.08 11.72 11.00
N ILE A 16 -15.48 12.15 12.11
CA ILE A 16 -15.29 13.56 12.45
C ILE A 16 -13.99 14.04 11.85
N LYS A 17 -14.07 15.07 11.01
CA LYS A 17 -12.91 15.61 10.29
C LYS A 17 -12.37 16.86 10.97
N HIS A 18 -11.05 16.94 11.06
CA HIS A 18 -10.35 18.14 11.49
C HIS A 18 -10.72 19.31 10.54
N PRO A 19 -11.17 20.47 11.06
CA PRO A 19 -11.69 21.57 10.24
C PRO A 19 -10.74 22.08 9.16
N GLU A 20 -9.42 22.00 9.41
CA GLU A 20 -8.40 22.48 8.47
C GLU A 20 -7.75 21.35 7.67
N LEU A 21 -7.45 20.21 8.32
CA LEU A 21 -6.70 19.10 7.72
C LEU A 21 -7.62 18.15 6.94
N LYS A 22 -8.94 18.20 7.19
CA LYS A 22 -9.96 17.32 6.56
C LYS A 22 -9.74 15.80 6.75
N LYS A 23 -8.75 15.42 7.55
CA LYS A 23 -8.46 14.07 8.04
C LYS A 23 -9.21 13.80 9.35
N ASP A 24 -9.48 12.54 9.66
CA ASP A 24 -10.27 12.20 10.85
C ASP A 24 -9.47 12.39 12.16
N ILE A 25 -10.18 12.75 13.22
CA ILE A 25 -9.57 13.06 14.52
C ILE A 25 -8.98 11.84 15.24
N VAL A 26 -9.37 10.62 14.86
CA VAL A 26 -8.82 9.39 15.44
C VAL A 26 -7.45 9.11 14.84
N SER A 27 -7.32 9.16 13.51
CA SER A 27 -6.05 9.02 12.80
C SER A 27 -5.05 10.12 13.13
N LEU A 28 -5.54 11.33 13.45
CA LEU A 28 -4.70 12.44 13.91
C LEU A 28 -4.24 12.30 15.38
N GLY A 29 -4.60 11.20 16.06
CA GLY A 29 -4.22 10.96 17.46
C GLY A 29 -4.86 11.94 18.45
N MET A 30 -5.93 12.63 18.05
CA MET A 30 -6.56 13.66 18.86
C MET A 30 -7.51 13.08 19.91
N VAL A 31 -7.90 11.80 19.82
CA VAL A 31 -8.75 11.17 20.83
C VAL A 31 -7.90 10.68 22.00
N GLY A 32 -8.07 11.29 23.17
CA GLY A 32 -7.30 10.99 24.38
C GLY A 32 -7.93 9.88 25.24
N ALA A 33 -9.05 10.19 25.88
CA ALA A 33 -9.75 9.28 26.78
C ALA A 33 -11.26 9.30 26.49
N LEU A 34 -11.89 8.14 26.60
CA LEU A 34 -13.32 7.95 26.46
C LEU A 34 -13.84 7.24 27.71
N ASP A 35 -14.74 7.88 28.45
CA ASP A 35 -15.36 7.33 29.65
C ASP A 35 -16.89 7.36 29.50
N ILE A 36 -17.52 6.21 29.71
CA ILE A 36 -18.96 6.01 29.52
C ILE A 36 -19.54 5.63 30.86
N GLN A 37 -20.40 6.50 31.38
CA GLN A 37 -21.16 6.30 32.60
C GLN A 37 -22.64 6.21 32.26
N GLU A 38 -23.47 5.74 33.20
CA GLU A 38 -24.92 5.68 32.98
C GLU A 38 -25.48 7.07 32.63
N GLY A 39 -25.87 7.26 31.37
CA GLY A 39 -26.47 8.50 30.88
C GLY A 39 -25.49 9.65 30.59
N GLU A 40 -24.18 9.43 30.64
CA GLU A 40 -23.17 10.45 30.30
C GLU A 40 -21.94 9.85 29.60
N THR A 41 -21.51 10.47 28.51
CA THR A 41 -20.30 10.12 27.75
C THR A 41 -19.30 11.29 27.84
N ASN A 42 -18.15 11.04 28.44
CA ASN A 42 -17.05 11.99 28.55
C ASN A 42 -15.97 11.68 27.50
N ILE A 43 -15.63 12.68 26.69
CA ILE A 43 -14.64 12.58 25.61
C ILE A 43 -13.54 13.61 25.87
N LEU A 44 -12.30 13.14 26.04
CA LEU A 44 -11.11 13.97 26.10
C LEU A 44 -10.48 14.04 24.70
N LEU A 45 -10.38 15.23 24.14
CA LEU A 45 -9.67 15.49 22.90
C LEU A 45 -8.38 16.25 23.17
N LYS A 46 -7.28 15.75 22.61
CA LYS A 46 -5.99 16.42 22.60
C LYS A 46 -5.88 17.32 21.38
N THR A 47 -5.40 18.54 21.57
CA THR A 47 -5.10 19.50 20.50
C THR A 47 -3.68 20.05 20.67
N PRO A 48 -2.96 20.35 19.58
CA PRO A 48 -1.59 20.89 19.65
C PRO A 48 -1.54 22.30 20.27
N ASN A 49 -2.64 23.06 20.15
CA ASN A 49 -2.75 24.43 20.61
C ASN A 49 -4.18 24.74 21.11
N GLN A 50 -4.43 25.98 21.55
CA GLN A 50 -5.75 26.46 22.01
C GLN A 50 -6.60 27.11 20.90
N ASP A 51 -6.47 26.67 19.64
CA ASP A 51 -7.27 27.25 18.57
C ASP A 51 -8.78 26.99 18.80
N ARG A 52 -9.49 28.05 19.22
CA ARG A 52 -10.92 28.00 19.49
C ARG A 52 -11.76 27.71 18.26
N ARG A 53 -11.33 28.10 17.05
CA ARG A 53 -12.11 27.83 15.82
C ARG A 53 -12.13 26.34 15.55
N ILE A 54 -10.97 25.67 15.69
CA ILE A 54 -10.84 24.23 15.55
C ILE A 54 -11.68 23.52 16.61
N GLN A 55 -11.56 23.90 17.89
CA GLN A 55 -12.31 23.29 18.99
C GLN A 55 -13.83 23.40 18.81
N ILE A 56 -14.33 24.58 18.41
CA ILE A 56 -15.76 24.80 18.16
C ILE A 56 -16.24 23.92 16.98
N GLY A 57 -15.47 23.86 15.89
CA GLY A 57 -15.81 23.04 14.73
C GLY A 57 -15.86 21.55 15.05
N LEU A 58 -14.91 21.05 15.85
CA LEU A 58 -14.88 19.67 16.31
C LEU A 58 -16.04 19.35 17.26
N GLU A 59 -16.31 20.23 18.23
CA GLU A 59 -17.41 20.06 19.17
C GLU A 59 -18.77 19.99 18.45
N ALA A 60 -19.00 20.86 17.46
CA ALA A 60 -20.22 20.85 16.67
C ALA A 60 -20.41 19.52 15.91
N GLN A 61 -19.35 19.04 15.23
CA GLN A 61 -19.39 17.78 14.49
C GLN A 61 -19.64 16.58 15.42
N ILE A 62 -18.92 16.49 16.54
CA ILE A 62 -19.05 15.38 17.50
C ILE A 62 -20.46 15.34 18.08
N ARG A 63 -21.00 16.49 18.49
CA ARG A 63 -22.38 16.56 18.99
C ARG A 63 -23.37 16.13 17.91
N GLN A 64 -23.22 16.61 16.67
CA GLN A 64 -24.10 16.26 15.57
C GLN A 64 -24.11 14.77 15.24
N THR A 65 -22.95 14.10 15.35
CA THR A 65 -22.81 12.68 15.03
C THR A 65 -23.25 11.79 16.19
N LEU A 66 -22.76 12.06 17.41
CA LEU A 66 -22.98 11.17 18.55
C LEU A 66 -24.40 11.28 19.15
N THR A 67 -25.05 12.44 19.07
CA THR A 67 -26.44 12.60 19.60
C THR A 67 -27.48 11.77 18.85
N LYS A 68 -27.14 11.27 17.66
CA LYS A 68 -27.99 10.37 16.88
C LYS A 68 -27.97 8.92 17.39
N LEU A 69 -27.06 8.60 18.30
CA LEU A 69 -26.91 7.24 18.83
C LEU A 69 -27.86 7.03 20.03
N GLU A 70 -28.67 5.99 19.97
CA GLU A 70 -29.46 5.54 21.12
C GLU A 70 -28.53 5.06 22.24
N GLY A 71 -28.76 5.52 23.48
CA GLY A 71 -28.00 5.12 24.66
C GLY A 71 -26.74 5.95 24.97
N ILE A 72 -26.41 6.99 24.18
CA ILE A 72 -25.22 7.83 24.37
C ILE A 72 -25.27 8.75 25.59
N GLY A 73 -26.48 9.13 26.02
CA GLY A 73 -26.67 10.08 27.12
C GLY A 73 -26.14 11.49 26.81
N LYS A 74 -25.73 12.21 27.85
CA LYS A 74 -25.16 13.56 27.74
C LYS A 74 -23.71 13.48 27.28
N VAL A 75 -23.37 14.14 26.18
CA VAL A 75 -21.98 14.20 25.68
C VAL A 75 -21.26 15.42 26.26
N LYS A 76 -20.21 15.17 27.04
CA LYS A 76 -19.26 16.18 27.54
C LYS A 76 -17.93 16.04 26.81
N ILE A 77 -17.48 17.13 26.20
CA ILE A 77 -16.22 17.17 25.45
C ILE A 77 -15.27 18.08 26.23
N LYS A 78 -14.08 17.57 26.55
CA LYS A 78 -13.00 18.33 27.17
C LYS A 78 -11.83 18.38 26.22
N PHE A 79 -11.31 19.59 25.99
CA PHE A 79 -10.08 19.78 25.23
C PHE A 79 -8.89 19.89 26.17
N GLU A 80 -7.83 19.17 25.84
CA GLU A 80 -6.53 19.23 26.52
C GLU A 80 -5.48 19.63 25.50
N VAL A 81 -4.66 20.62 25.85
CA VAL A 81 -3.57 21.05 24.98
C VAL A 81 -2.36 20.16 25.26
N ASP A 82 -1.95 19.42 24.24
CA ASP A 82 -0.73 18.61 24.27
C ASP A 82 0.25 19.20 23.24
N PRO A 83 1.21 20.06 23.66
CA PRO A 83 2.17 20.67 22.74
C PRO A 83 3.09 19.65 22.04
N LYS A 84 3.15 18.40 22.54
CA LYS A 84 3.90 17.31 21.93
C LYS A 84 3.07 16.55 20.88
N LEU A 85 1.77 16.77 20.83
CA LEU A 85 0.91 16.19 19.80
C LEU A 85 1.24 16.84 18.45
N VAL A 86 2.01 16.11 17.64
CA VAL A 86 2.20 16.45 16.23
C VAL A 86 1.00 15.85 15.48
N LEU A 87 0.15 16.72 14.93
CA LEU A 87 -0.93 16.29 14.06
C LEU A 87 -0.31 15.79 12.75
N ASP A 88 -0.14 14.47 12.64
CA ASP A 88 0.46 13.86 11.47
C ASP A 88 -0.56 13.82 10.32
N ASP A 89 -0.50 14.83 9.46
CA ASP A 89 -1.27 14.91 8.21
C ASP A 89 -0.70 13.99 7.11
N SER A 90 0.39 13.25 7.39
CA SER A 90 0.86 12.25 6.43
C SER A 90 -0.17 11.15 6.25
N ASN A 91 -0.45 10.78 5.02
CA ASN A 91 -1.39 9.72 4.66
C ASN A 91 -0.80 8.31 4.92
N LYS A 92 -0.17 8.11 6.09
CA LYS A 92 0.45 6.84 6.48
C LYS A 92 -0.59 5.75 6.69
N ILE A 93 -0.22 4.54 6.30
CA ILE A 93 -1.02 3.34 6.57
C ILE A 93 -0.71 2.87 8.01
N PRO A 94 -1.72 2.78 8.89
CA PRO A 94 -1.51 2.36 10.27
C PRO A 94 -0.78 1.01 10.38
N GLY A 95 0.24 0.95 11.25
CA GLY A 95 0.99 -0.27 11.55
C GLY A 95 2.08 -0.64 10.52
N VAL A 96 2.22 0.12 9.43
CA VAL A 96 3.21 -0.17 8.38
C VAL A 96 4.39 0.79 8.47
N LYS A 97 5.62 0.26 8.58
CA LYS A 97 6.85 1.07 8.63
C LYS A 97 7.22 1.63 7.26
N ASN A 98 7.30 0.77 6.24
CA ASN A 98 7.74 1.16 4.90
C ASN A 98 6.70 0.79 3.84
N VAL A 99 6.13 1.79 3.18
CA VAL A 99 5.21 1.58 2.04
C VAL A 99 5.96 1.78 0.74
N ILE A 100 6.12 0.72 -0.05
CA ILE A 100 6.92 0.69 -1.28
C ILE A 100 6.00 0.52 -2.48
N ALA A 101 5.91 1.54 -3.31
CA ALA A 101 5.18 1.50 -4.56
C ALA A 101 5.98 0.78 -5.65
N ILE A 102 5.39 -0.23 -6.30
CA ILE A 102 5.98 -0.88 -7.47
C ILE A 102 5.22 -0.39 -8.71
N GLY A 103 5.89 0.42 -9.53
CA GLY A 103 5.32 1.04 -10.73
C GLY A 103 5.97 0.53 -12.02
N SER A 104 5.29 0.73 -13.15
CA SER A 104 5.84 0.46 -14.48
C SER A 104 5.21 1.37 -15.51
N GLY A 105 6.00 1.83 -16.48
CA GLY A 105 5.49 2.69 -17.56
C GLY A 105 4.53 2.00 -18.52
N LYS A 106 4.60 0.67 -18.67
CA LYS A 106 3.74 -0.09 -19.60
C LYS A 106 3.30 -1.41 -19.00
N GLY A 107 2.19 -1.95 -19.51
CA GLY A 107 1.76 -3.31 -19.23
C GLY A 107 2.74 -4.36 -19.79
N GLY A 108 2.79 -5.53 -19.14
CA GLY A 108 3.55 -6.68 -19.65
C GLY A 108 5.05 -6.69 -19.34
N VAL A 109 5.59 -5.71 -18.59
CA VAL A 109 7.00 -5.75 -18.12
C VAL A 109 7.24 -6.74 -16.96
N GLY A 110 6.19 -7.37 -16.46
CA GLY A 110 6.26 -8.29 -15.31
C GLY A 110 6.32 -7.59 -13.95
N LYS A 111 5.76 -6.38 -13.84
CA LYS A 111 5.63 -5.61 -12.58
C LYS A 111 5.11 -6.47 -11.42
N SER A 112 3.95 -7.11 -11.59
CA SER A 112 3.33 -7.95 -10.55
C SER A 112 4.20 -9.16 -10.19
N THR A 113 4.86 -9.77 -11.17
CA THR A 113 5.85 -10.85 -10.93
C THR A 113 7.01 -10.36 -10.05
N VAL A 114 7.51 -9.16 -10.31
CA VAL A 114 8.56 -8.53 -9.49
C VAL A 114 8.03 -8.23 -8.09
N THR A 115 6.84 -7.63 -7.98
CA THR A 115 6.20 -7.31 -6.69
C THR A 115 6.07 -8.55 -5.80
N VAL A 116 5.48 -9.62 -6.33
CA VAL A 116 5.23 -10.88 -5.61
C VAL A 116 6.54 -11.52 -5.14
N ASN A 117 7.54 -11.62 -6.01
CA ASN A 117 8.81 -12.26 -5.65
C ASN A 117 9.69 -11.39 -4.76
N LEU A 118 9.60 -10.06 -4.86
CA LEU A 118 10.31 -9.15 -3.97
C LEU A 118 9.72 -9.20 -2.54
N ALA A 119 8.39 -9.21 -2.44
CA ALA A 119 7.69 -9.40 -1.17
C ALA A 119 8.02 -10.77 -0.55
N ALA A 120 8.01 -11.83 -1.36
CA ALA A 120 8.39 -13.16 -0.90
C ALA A 120 9.86 -13.28 -0.50
N MET A 121 10.76 -12.56 -1.18
CA MET A 121 12.17 -12.46 -0.78
C MET A 121 12.30 -11.80 0.59
N ALA A 122 11.64 -10.66 0.80
CA ALA A 122 11.62 -9.96 2.08
C ALA A 122 11.08 -10.85 3.22
N ALA A 123 9.96 -11.54 3.00
CA ALA A 123 9.40 -12.47 3.98
C ALA A 123 10.35 -13.64 4.28
N SER A 124 11.02 -14.18 3.25
CA SER A 124 12.01 -15.26 3.42
C SER A 124 13.24 -14.85 4.25
N LEU A 125 13.51 -13.55 4.36
CA LEU A 125 14.56 -12.96 5.18
C LEU A 125 14.08 -12.58 6.60
N GLY A 126 12.82 -12.87 6.94
CA GLY A 126 12.26 -12.71 8.28
C GLY A 126 11.52 -11.40 8.54
N TYR A 127 11.29 -10.58 7.52
CA TYR A 127 10.50 -9.35 7.65
C TYR A 127 8.99 -9.64 7.69
N LYS A 128 8.24 -8.80 8.41
CA LYS A 128 6.77 -8.81 8.35
C LYS A 128 6.31 -8.09 7.08
N VAL A 129 5.66 -8.79 6.16
CA VAL A 129 5.38 -8.27 4.80
C VAL A 129 3.90 -8.31 4.45
N GLY A 130 3.44 -7.23 3.82
CA GLY A 130 2.16 -7.16 3.13
C GLY A 130 2.31 -6.90 1.63
N VAL A 131 1.34 -7.35 0.84
CA VAL A 131 1.18 -6.97 -0.57
C VAL A 131 -0.24 -6.48 -0.80
N LEU A 132 -0.32 -5.28 -1.38
CA LEU A 132 -1.55 -4.69 -1.87
C LEU A 132 -1.52 -4.67 -3.40
N ASP A 133 -2.43 -5.42 -4.02
CA ASP A 133 -2.67 -5.38 -5.46
C ASP A 133 -3.67 -4.29 -5.80
N ALA A 134 -3.16 -3.18 -6.33
CA ALA A 134 -3.93 -2.02 -6.72
C ALA A 134 -4.24 -2.01 -8.24
N ASP A 135 -3.84 -3.05 -8.99
CA ASP A 135 -4.17 -3.19 -10.41
C ASP A 135 -5.59 -3.73 -10.60
N ILE A 136 -6.56 -2.82 -10.54
CA ILE A 136 -8.00 -3.15 -10.59
C ILE A 136 -8.40 -3.79 -11.93
N TYR A 137 -7.71 -3.46 -13.03
CA TYR A 137 -8.08 -3.91 -14.37
C TYR A 137 -7.48 -5.27 -14.72
N GLY A 138 -6.39 -5.67 -14.06
CA GLY A 138 -5.72 -6.94 -14.27
C GLY A 138 -5.10 -7.50 -13.01
N PRO A 139 -5.87 -7.73 -11.93
CA PRO A 139 -5.32 -8.20 -10.67
C PRO A 139 -4.72 -9.59 -10.87
N SER A 140 -3.45 -9.75 -10.51
CA SER A 140 -2.69 -10.98 -10.75
C SER A 140 -2.01 -11.53 -9.50
N VAL A 141 -1.90 -10.72 -8.44
CA VAL A 141 -1.19 -11.08 -7.21
C VAL A 141 -1.86 -12.26 -6.51
N GLY A 142 -3.20 -12.27 -6.39
CA GLY A 142 -3.94 -13.38 -5.77
C GLY A 142 -3.63 -14.72 -6.45
N LYS A 143 -3.70 -14.76 -7.78
CA LYS A 143 -3.34 -15.93 -8.59
C LYS A 143 -1.89 -16.37 -8.36
N MET A 144 -0.94 -15.42 -8.38
CA MET A 144 0.50 -15.71 -8.21
C MET A 144 0.88 -16.25 -6.83
N PHE A 145 0.04 -16.01 -5.80
CA PHE A 145 0.16 -16.63 -4.47
C PHE A 145 -0.72 -17.88 -4.30
N GLY A 146 -1.47 -18.29 -5.34
CA GLY A 146 -2.37 -19.44 -5.28
C GLY A 146 -3.55 -19.20 -4.33
N VAL A 147 -3.93 -17.94 -4.14
CA VAL A 147 -5.02 -17.53 -3.25
C VAL A 147 -6.25 -17.22 -4.09
N ASN A 148 -7.21 -18.14 -4.03
CA ASN A 148 -8.56 -17.96 -4.56
C ASN A 148 -9.50 -17.85 -3.36
N GLY A 149 -9.94 -16.64 -3.04
CA GLY A 149 -10.76 -16.41 -1.86
C GLY A 149 -11.35 -15.01 -1.84
N ARG A 150 -12.34 -14.82 -0.96
CA ARG A 150 -12.88 -13.50 -0.63
C ARG A 150 -12.34 -13.07 0.71
N VAL A 151 -12.00 -11.79 0.83
CA VAL A 151 -11.73 -11.21 2.14
C VAL A 151 -13.03 -11.21 2.95
N ALA A 152 -12.95 -11.63 4.21
CA ALA A 152 -14.09 -11.56 5.10
C ALA A 152 -14.35 -10.09 5.47
N LEU A 153 -15.45 -9.53 4.96
CA LEU A 153 -16.01 -8.31 5.52
C LEU A 153 -16.72 -8.69 6.82
N LYS A 154 -16.11 -8.41 7.97
CA LYS A 154 -16.83 -8.52 9.25
C LYS A 154 -17.82 -7.36 9.32
N ALA A 155 -19.10 -7.68 9.12
CA ALA A 155 -20.21 -6.72 9.04
C ALA A 155 -20.40 -5.83 10.28
N GLU A 156 -19.74 -6.16 11.40
CA GLU A 156 -19.86 -5.41 12.66
C GLU A 156 -18.82 -4.28 12.77
N GLU A 157 -17.70 -4.33 12.03
CA GLU A 157 -16.55 -3.42 12.22
C GLU A 157 -16.21 -2.53 11.02
N ASP A 158 -16.82 -2.73 9.83
CA ASP A 158 -16.39 -2.08 8.57
C ASP A 158 -14.88 -2.22 8.30
N LYS A 159 -14.25 -3.31 8.80
CA LYS A 159 -12.83 -3.60 8.64
C LYS A 159 -12.56 -4.75 7.69
N ILE A 160 -11.45 -4.65 6.97
CA ILE A 160 -10.97 -5.63 5.99
C ILE A 160 -9.74 -6.31 6.55
N TYR A 161 -9.83 -7.63 6.73
CA TYR A 161 -8.71 -8.43 7.20
C TYR A 161 -8.01 -9.08 6.00
N PRO A 162 -6.70 -8.84 5.79
CA PRO A 162 -5.93 -9.48 4.73
C PRO A 162 -6.00 -11.00 4.77
N LEU A 163 -5.98 -11.62 3.60
CA LEU A 163 -5.70 -13.05 3.50
C LEU A 163 -4.21 -13.26 3.80
N GLU A 164 -3.84 -14.41 4.36
CA GLU A 164 -2.44 -14.70 4.65
C GLU A 164 -1.99 -15.96 3.90
N LYS A 165 -0.83 -15.86 3.25
CA LYS A 165 -0.20 -16.97 2.55
C LYS A 165 1.31 -16.85 2.63
N ASP A 166 1.99 -17.95 2.95
CA ASP A 166 3.46 -18.01 3.04
C ASP A 166 4.07 -16.94 3.96
N GLY A 167 3.35 -16.56 5.03
CA GLY A 167 3.76 -15.51 5.99
C GLY A 167 3.60 -14.08 5.47
N ILE A 168 2.85 -13.89 4.38
CA ILE A 168 2.61 -12.60 3.74
C ILE A 168 1.13 -12.28 3.77
N LYS A 169 0.80 -11.07 4.21
CA LYS A 169 -0.56 -10.54 4.17
C LYS A 169 -0.89 -10.02 2.78
N LEU A 170 -2.03 -10.41 2.25
CA LEU A 170 -2.44 -10.16 0.86
C LEU A 170 -3.80 -9.49 0.82
N ILE A 171 -3.84 -8.42 0.05
CA ILE A 171 -5.07 -7.74 -0.34
C ILE A 171 -5.03 -7.53 -1.86
N SER A 172 -6.12 -7.84 -2.54
CA SER A 172 -6.31 -7.56 -3.96
C SER A 172 -7.76 -7.19 -4.22
N PHE A 173 -7.99 -6.34 -5.21
CA PHE A 173 -9.34 -6.07 -5.71
C PHE A 173 -10.03 -7.35 -6.23
N SER A 174 -9.26 -8.35 -6.69
CA SER A 174 -9.81 -9.66 -7.06
C SER A 174 -10.53 -10.38 -5.90
N PHE A 175 -10.19 -10.07 -4.63
CA PHE A 175 -10.83 -10.68 -3.47
C PHE A 175 -12.18 -10.04 -3.13
N LEU A 176 -12.48 -8.88 -3.71
CA LEU A 176 -13.71 -8.11 -3.47
C LEU A 176 -14.76 -8.28 -4.58
N ILE A 177 -14.33 -8.66 -5.78
CA ILE A 177 -15.19 -8.70 -6.96
C ILE A 177 -15.69 -10.14 -7.16
N ASP A 178 -16.98 -10.29 -7.40
CA ASP A 178 -17.54 -11.57 -7.86
C ASP A 178 -17.17 -11.74 -9.35
N GLU A 179 -16.42 -12.79 -9.71
CA GLU A 179 -16.00 -13.08 -11.09
C GLU A 179 -17.16 -13.09 -12.10
N LYS A 180 -18.40 -13.27 -11.63
CA LYS A 180 -19.61 -13.32 -12.46
C LYS A 180 -20.28 -11.97 -12.69
N GLN A 181 -19.83 -10.89 -12.04
CA GLN A 181 -20.45 -9.56 -12.14
C GLN A 181 -19.46 -8.55 -12.72
N PRO A 182 -19.67 -8.05 -13.96
CA PRO A 182 -18.89 -6.95 -14.48
C PRO A 182 -19.20 -5.67 -13.70
N VAL A 183 -18.32 -5.31 -12.76
CA VAL A 183 -18.45 -4.05 -12.01
C VAL A 183 -17.91 -2.91 -12.87
N VAL A 184 -18.79 -2.01 -13.29
CA VAL A 184 -18.39 -0.80 -14.01
C VAL A 184 -17.95 0.27 -13.01
N TRP A 185 -16.66 0.30 -12.72
CA TRP A 185 -16.06 1.34 -11.87
C TRP A 185 -15.94 2.65 -12.66
N ARG A 186 -16.69 3.68 -12.26
CA ARG A 186 -16.49 5.05 -12.78
C ARG A 186 -15.42 5.75 -11.94
N GLY A 187 -14.49 6.47 -12.57
CA GLY A 187 -13.29 7.07 -11.94
C GLY A 187 -13.47 7.66 -10.53
N PRO A 188 -14.48 8.52 -10.29
CA PRO A 188 -14.71 9.10 -8.94
C PRO A 188 -15.14 8.10 -7.87
N MET A 189 -15.84 7.02 -8.25
CA MET A 189 -16.20 5.94 -7.33
C MET A 189 -14.99 5.05 -7.03
N LEU A 190 -14.12 4.86 -8.02
CA LEU A 190 -12.88 4.10 -7.87
C LEU A 190 -11.93 4.78 -6.88
N GLY A 191 -11.71 6.09 -7.00
CA GLY A 191 -10.85 6.83 -6.07
C GLY A 191 -11.34 6.75 -4.61
N LYS A 192 -12.65 6.92 -4.39
CA LYS A 192 -13.24 6.79 -3.04
C LYS A 192 -13.21 5.36 -2.50
N ALA A 193 -13.49 4.37 -3.35
CA ALA A 193 -13.42 2.97 -2.95
C ALA A 193 -12.00 2.55 -2.61
N VAL A 194 -11.01 3.00 -3.38
CA VAL A 194 -9.58 2.82 -3.12
C VAL A 194 -9.17 3.49 -1.81
N GLU A 195 -9.55 4.74 -1.59
CA GLU A 195 -9.27 5.47 -0.34
C GLU A 195 -9.86 4.73 0.88
N GLN A 196 -11.16 4.41 0.83
CA GLN A 196 -11.83 3.69 1.91
C GLN A 196 -11.19 2.30 2.14
N PHE A 197 -10.89 1.58 1.06
CA PHE A 197 -10.25 0.27 1.12
C PHE A 197 -8.88 0.33 1.81
N LEU A 198 -8.04 1.30 1.47
CA LEU A 198 -6.70 1.44 2.03
C LEU A 198 -6.69 1.62 3.56
N TYR A 199 -7.58 2.46 4.08
CA TYR A 199 -7.63 2.80 5.51
C TYR A 199 -8.45 1.81 6.36
N ASP A 200 -9.30 1.00 5.73
CA ASP A 200 -10.09 -0.01 6.43
C ASP A 200 -9.41 -1.37 6.53
N ILE A 201 -8.25 -1.55 5.88
CA ILE A 201 -7.45 -2.77 6.01
C ILE A 201 -6.68 -2.79 7.33
N VAL A 202 -6.80 -3.91 8.05
CA VAL A 202 -6.06 -4.19 9.29
C VAL A 202 -4.78 -4.97 8.98
N TRP A 203 -3.68 -4.24 8.75
CA TRP A 203 -2.38 -4.84 8.42
C TRP A 203 -1.61 -5.41 9.63
N ASP A 204 -2.03 -5.10 10.86
CA ASP A 204 -1.20 -5.21 12.07
C ASP A 204 0.17 -4.51 11.89
N GLU A 205 1.23 -5.01 12.53
CA GLU A 205 2.58 -4.48 12.34
C GLU A 205 3.28 -5.10 11.12
N LEU A 206 3.66 -4.26 10.15
CA LEU A 206 4.45 -4.66 8.98
C LEU A 206 5.75 -3.86 8.91
N ASP A 207 6.84 -4.53 8.51
CA ASP A 207 8.09 -3.87 8.16
C ASP A 207 8.01 -3.29 6.73
N TYR A 208 7.38 -4.03 5.80
CA TYR A 208 7.18 -3.59 4.42
C TYR A 208 5.77 -3.89 3.92
N LEU A 209 5.17 -2.91 3.24
CA LEU A 209 3.98 -3.09 2.40
C LEU A 209 4.36 -2.77 0.95
N PHE A 210 4.31 -3.77 0.08
CA PHE A 210 4.52 -3.59 -1.35
C PHE A 210 3.19 -3.33 -2.05
N ILE A 211 3.09 -2.21 -2.78
CA ILE A 211 1.89 -1.86 -3.54
C ILE A 211 2.13 -2.12 -5.03
N ASP A 212 1.43 -3.10 -5.60
CA ASP A 212 1.45 -3.36 -7.03
C ASP A 212 0.52 -2.37 -7.75
N LEU A 213 1.08 -1.30 -8.31
CA LEU A 213 0.29 -0.23 -8.92
C LEU A 213 -0.25 -0.62 -10.30
N PRO A 214 -1.33 -0.02 -10.81
CA PRO A 214 -1.70 -0.16 -12.23
C PRO A 214 -0.55 0.24 -13.18
N PRO A 215 -0.46 -0.32 -14.39
CA PRO A 215 0.54 0.10 -15.37
C PRO A 215 0.25 1.50 -15.92
N GLY A 216 1.30 2.19 -16.37
CA GLY A 216 1.20 3.47 -17.06
C GLY A 216 1.58 4.66 -16.19
N THR A 217 0.96 5.79 -16.47
CA THR A 217 1.02 7.03 -15.69
C THR A 217 -0.38 7.63 -15.53
N GLY A 218 -1.39 6.77 -15.45
CA GLY A 218 -2.79 7.17 -15.42
C GLY A 218 -3.24 7.74 -14.08
N ASP A 219 -4.42 8.35 -14.06
CA ASP A 219 -4.97 9.07 -12.89
C ASP A 219 -5.07 8.20 -11.63
N VAL A 220 -5.27 6.89 -11.75
CA VAL A 220 -5.39 5.97 -10.60
C VAL A 220 -4.06 5.86 -9.85
N GLN A 221 -2.95 5.78 -10.56
CA GLN A 221 -1.62 5.70 -9.95
C GLN A 221 -1.28 7.02 -9.25
N LEU A 222 -1.64 8.16 -9.86
CA LEU A 222 -1.44 9.49 -9.27
C LEU A 222 -2.29 9.68 -8.03
N SER A 223 -3.56 9.27 -8.11
CA SER A 223 -4.48 9.33 -6.98
C SER A 223 -3.95 8.47 -5.82
N LEU A 224 -3.51 7.24 -6.08
CA LEU A 224 -2.92 6.36 -5.07
C LEU A 224 -1.67 6.98 -4.41
N ALA A 225 -0.77 7.54 -5.21
CA ALA A 225 0.45 8.17 -4.72
C ALA A 225 0.20 9.48 -3.95
N GLN A 226 -0.95 10.14 -4.15
CA GLN A 226 -1.39 11.30 -3.36
C GLN A 226 -2.17 10.90 -2.11
N LEU A 227 -2.88 9.77 -2.16
CA LEU A 227 -3.73 9.26 -1.08
C LEU A 227 -2.96 8.52 0.01
N ILE A 228 -1.72 8.10 -0.26
CA ILE A 228 -0.86 7.33 0.66
C ILE A 228 0.49 8.01 0.78
N ASP A 229 1.01 8.11 1.99
CA ASP A 229 2.40 8.49 2.23
C ASP A 229 3.32 7.32 1.86
N LEU A 230 3.89 7.39 0.66
CA LEU A 230 4.79 6.36 0.13
C LEU A 230 6.22 6.63 0.62
N GLY A 231 6.84 5.63 1.26
CA GLY A 231 8.26 5.67 1.61
C GLY A 231 9.19 5.67 0.40
N GLY A 232 8.68 5.22 -0.76
CA GLY A 232 9.31 5.42 -2.06
C GLY A 232 8.78 4.49 -3.14
N ALA A 233 9.31 4.64 -4.35
CA ALA A 233 8.90 3.90 -5.53
C ALA A 233 10.04 3.09 -6.15
N VAL A 234 9.73 1.88 -6.59
CA VAL A 234 10.58 1.05 -7.46
C VAL A 234 9.95 0.99 -8.85
N ILE A 235 10.75 1.31 -9.87
CA ILE A 235 10.30 1.27 -11.27
C ILE A 235 10.73 -0.03 -11.92
N VAL A 236 9.76 -0.80 -12.42
CA VAL A 236 10.01 -2.02 -13.19
C VAL A 236 9.99 -1.69 -14.69
N THR A 237 11.03 -2.11 -15.39
CA THR A 237 11.13 -1.97 -16.85
C THR A 237 11.74 -3.21 -17.49
N THR A 238 11.89 -3.19 -18.82
CA THR A 238 12.58 -4.21 -19.62
C THR A 238 13.66 -3.54 -20.46
N PRO A 239 14.67 -4.26 -20.99
CA PRO A 239 15.76 -3.64 -21.76
C PRO A 239 15.34 -2.88 -23.04
N GLN A 240 14.13 -3.12 -23.53
CA GLN A 240 13.62 -2.55 -24.78
C GLN A 240 13.42 -1.03 -24.69
N THR A 241 13.90 -0.29 -25.71
CA THR A 241 13.79 1.18 -25.77
C THR A 241 12.36 1.71 -25.58
N VAL A 242 11.35 1.02 -26.12
CA VAL A 242 9.94 1.43 -25.97
C VAL A 242 9.51 1.39 -24.49
N ALA A 243 9.95 0.38 -23.74
CA ALA A 243 9.67 0.29 -22.30
C ALA A 243 10.32 1.42 -21.50
N LEU A 244 11.51 1.88 -21.95
CA LEU A 244 12.25 2.93 -21.27
C LEU A 244 11.54 4.27 -21.36
N LEU A 245 11.00 4.65 -22.52
CA LEU A 245 10.26 5.90 -22.68
C LEU A 245 9.08 6.00 -21.72
N ASP A 246 8.32 4.92 -21.59
CA ASP A 246 7.18 4.88 -20.68
C ASP A 246 7.62 4.86 -19.22
N ALA A 247 8.69 4.13 -18.90
CA ALA A 247 9.23 4.08 -17.54
C ALA A 247 9.84 5.42 -17.09
N THR A 248 10.42 6.20 -18.01
CA THR A 248 10.86 7.59 -17.75
C THR A 248 9.67 8.48 -17.40
N ARG A 249 8.53 8.32 -18.09
CA ARG A 249 7.29 9.05 -17.73
C ARG A 249 6.77 8.66 -16.35
N ALA A 250 6.80 7.36 -16.02
CA ALA A 250 6.42 6.88 -14.69
C ALA A 250 7.33 7.44 -13.59
N SER A 251 8.64 7.48 -13.83
CA SER A 251 9.60 8.13 -12.94
C SER A 251 9.27 9.62 -12.74
N ALA A 252 9.06 10.37 -13.82
CA ALA A 252 8.73 11.79 -13.73
C ALA A 252 7.43 12.06 -12.95
N MET A 253 6.44 11.17 -13.07
CA MET A 253 5.19 11.24 -12.32
C MET A 253 5.42 11.12 -10.81
N PHE A 254 6.22 10.15 -10.35
CA PHE A 254 6.56 10.04 -8.91
C PHE A 254 7.29 11.27 -8.39
N SER A 255 8.20 11.85 -9.19
CA SER A 255 8.87 13.11 -8.83
C SER A 255 7.89 14.27 -8.68
N GLN A 256 6.83 14.35 -9.50
CA GLN A 256 5.80 15.40 -9.39
C GLN A 256 5.00 15.32 -8.08
N VAL A 257 4.75 14.10 -7.57
CA VAL A 257 4.10 13.87 -6.28
C VAL A 257 5.09 13.76 -5.11
N LYS A 258 6.37 14.12 -5.34
CA LYS A 258 7.44 14.13 -4.34
C LYS A 258 7.72 12.76 -3.68
N VAL A 259 7.45 11.68 -4.41
CA VAL A 259 7.77 10.32 -3.96
C VAL A 259 9.20 9.98 -4.40
N PRO A 260 10.12 9.60 -3.48
CA PRO A 260 11.49 9.27 -3.84
C PRO A 260 11.53 7.98 -4.68
N ILE A 261 12.37 7.97 -5.72
CA ILE A 261 12.59 6.78 -6.54
C ILE A 261 13.73 5.99 -5.92
N LEU A 262 13.39 4.93 -5.19
CA LEU A 262 14.35 4.07 -4.50
C LEU A 262 15.20 3.26 -5.48
N GLY A 263 14.66 2.97 -6.66
CA GLY A 263 15.47 2.42 -7.72
C GLY A 263 14.71 1.81 -8.89
N VAL A 264 15.49 1.25 -9.81
CA VAL A 264 15.00 0.63 -11.05
C VAL A 264 15.37 -0.85 -11.08
N VAL A 265 14.39 -1.68 -11.43
CA VAL A 265 14.55 -3.11 -11.70
C VAL A 265 14.38 -3.36 -13.20
N GLU A 266 15.37 -3.98 -13.82
CA GLU A 266 15.28 -4.45 -15.21
C GLU A 266 14.82 -5.91 -15.23
N ASN A 267 13.54 -6.14 -15.45
CA ASN A 267 13.02 -7.48 -15.63
C ASN A 267 13.31 -8.00 -17.05
N MET A 268 13.37 -9.32 -17.20
CA MET A 268 13.70 -9.99 -18.47
C MET A 268 15.01 -9.48 -19.09
N SER A 269 16.01 -9.22 -18.24
CA SER A 269 17.30 -8.61 -18.60
C SER A 269 18.14 -9.47 -19.56
N GLU A 270 18.07 -10.78 -19.39
CA GLU A 270 18.71 -11.77 -20.26
C GLU A 270 17.96 -13.10 -20.21
N PHE A 271 18.07 -13.90 -21.26
CA PHE A 271 17.57 -15.27 -21.29
C PHE A 271 18.74 -16.22 -21.00
N ILE A 272 18.59 -17.08 -19.99
CA ILE A 272 19.57 -18.12 -19.67
C ILE A 272 19.07 -19.43 -20.28
N CYS A 273 19.83 -19.96 -21.25
CA CYS A 273 19.49 -21.21 -21.90
C CYS A 273 19.49 -22.36 -20.88
N PRO A 274 18.38 -23.11 -20.70
CA PRO A 274 18.30 -24.18 -19.71
C PRO A 274 19.19 -25.38 -20.04
N GLN A 275 19.59 -25.54 -21.31
CA GLN A 275 20.40 -26.68 -21.75
C GLN A 275 21.91 -26.45 -21.60
N CYS A 276 22.39 -25.22 -21.86
CA CYS A 276 23.83 -24.93 -21.91
C CYS A 276 24.28 -23.78 -20.98
N GLY A 277 23.35 -23.11 -20.29
CA GLY A 277 23.66 -22.00 -19.39
C GLY A 277 24.08 -20.70 -20.08
N HIS A 278 24.09 -20.66 -21.42
CA HIS A 278 24.44 -19.45 -22.16
C HIS A 278 23.42 -18.33 -21.93
N ALA A 279 23.90 -17.14 -21.59
CA ALA A 279 23.09 -15.95 -21.37
C ALA A 279 23.01 -15.11 -22.66
N SER A 280 21.79 -14.88 -23.15
CA SER A 280 21.51 -14.11 -24.37
C SER A 280 20.62 -12.90 -24.07
N ALA A 281 21.00 -11.73 -24.57
CA ALA A 281 20.16 -10.53 -24.50
C ALA A 281 19.16 -10.49 -25.65
N ILE A 282 18.07 -11.24 -25.50
CA ILE A 282 17.04 -11.38 -26.55
C ILE A 282 16.28 -10.08 -26.82
N PHE A 283 16.25 -9.13 -25.87
CA PHE A 283 15.51 -7.88 -26.00
C PHE A 283 16.39 -6.64 -26.16
N SER A 284 17.51 -6.57 -25.42
CA SER A 284 18.60 -5.57 -25.46
C SER A 284 19.39 -5.73 -24.14
N LYS A 285 20.36 -4.85 -23.83
CA LYS A 285 21.01 -4.74 -22.52
C LYS A 285 21.04 -3.29 -22.02
N GLY A 286 20.99 -3.13 -20.70
CA GLY A 286 21.33 -1.88 -20.02
C GLY A 286 20.29 -0.77 -20.11
N GLY A 287 19.04 -1.11 -20.44
CA GLY A 287 17.95 -0.15 -20.51
C GLY A 287 17.57 0.38 -19.13
N GLY A 288 17.41 -0.52 -18.16
CA GLY A 288 17.11 -0.17 -16.77
C GLY A 288 18.24 0.59 -16.08
N GLN A 289 19.50 0.31 -16.43
CA GLN A 289 20.63 1.10 -15.93
C GLN A 289 20.59 2.54 -16.45
N LYS A 290 20.35 2.73 -17.76
CA LYS A 290 20.16 4.07 -18.35
C LYS A 290 18.99 4.82 -17.72
N LEU A 291 17.88 4.12 -17.46
CA LEU A 291 16.74 4.70 -16.78
C LEU A 291 17.11 5.17 -15.37
N ALA A 292 17.80 4.31 -14.59
CA ALA A 292 18.25 4.65 -13.25
C ALA A 292 19.13 5.91 -13.24
N GLU A 293 20.10 5.99 -14.16
CA GLU A 293 20.96 7.16 -14.33
C GLU A 293 20.15 8.42 -14.67
N SER A 294 19.21 8.33 -15.62
CA SER A 294 18.37 9.49 -16.03
C SER A 294 17.37 9.94 -14.96
N SER A 295 17.00 9.04 -14.05
CA SER A 295 16.04 9.28 -12.97
C SER A 295 16.73 9.61 -11.65
N GLU A 296 18.06 9.77 -11.63
CA GLU A 296 18.88 9.97 -10.43
C GLU A 296 18.60 8.92 -9.33
N ALA A 297 18.30 7.69 -9.76
CA ALA A 297 17.91 6.58 -8.90
C ALA A 297 18.94 5.45 -8.94
N ARG A 298 18.89 4.54 -7.96
CA ARG A 298 19.78 3.38 -7.95
C ARG A 298 19.31 2.31 -8.93
N PHE A 299 20.24 1.75 -9.71
CA PHE A 299 19.96 0.50 -10.41
C PHE A 299 19.99 -0.67 -9.42
N LEU A 300 18.84 -1.25 -9.12
CA LEU A 300 18.72 -2.32 -8.13
C LEU A 300 19.21 -3.65 -8.70
N GLY A 301 18.96 -3.92 -9.99
CA GLY A 301 19.48 -5.11 -10.65
C GLY A 301 18.64 -5.57 -11.84
N GLY A 302 19.17 -6.58 -12.54
CA GLY A 302 18.49 -7.27 -13.63
C GLY A 302 17.99 -8.65 -13.19
N ILE A 303 16.77 -9.01 -13.60
CA ILE A 303 16.19 -10.35 -13.36
C ILE A 303 16.22 -11.12 -14.69
N PRO A 304 16.85 -12.31 -14.74
CA PRO A 304 16.84 -13.14 -15.94
C PRO A 304 15.44 -13.66 -16.29
N LEU A 305 15.13 -13.71 -17.58
CA LEU A 305 13.95 -14.39 -18.12
C LEU A 305 14.19 -15.90 -18.08
N THR A 306 13.37 -16.60 -17.31
CA THR A 306 13.38 -18.06 -17.21
C THR A 306 11.95 -18.61 -17.26
N MET A 307 11.81 -19.84 -17.77
CA MET A 307 10.51 -20.54 -17.76
C MET A 307 10.04 -20.81 -16.34
N ASP A 308 10.95 -21.06 -15.41
CA ASP A 308 10.59 -21.40 -14.03
C ASP A 308 9.89 -20.27 -13.29
N VAL A 309 10.25 -19.00 -13.57
CA VAL A 309 9.55 -17.83 -13.02
C VAL A 309 8.12 -17.73 -13.56
N MET A 310 7.94 -18.01 -14.85
CA MET A 310 6.61 -18.03 -15.47
C MET A 310 5.75 -19.15 -14.88
N ASN A 311 6.29 -20.37 -14.82
CA ASN A 311 5.62 -21.53 -14.25
C ASN A 311 5.25 -21.31 -12.78
N ALA A 312 6.15 -20.70 -11.98
CA ALA A 312 5.88 -20.36 -10.59
C ALA A 312 4.68 -19.41 -10.42
N GLY A 313 4.51 -18.44 -11.33
CA GLY A 313 3.35 -17.55 -11.35
C GLY A 313 2.04 -18.27 -11.68
N GLU A 314 2.08 -19.28 -12.55
CA GLU A 314 0.93 -20.11 -12.90
C GLU A 314 0.60 -21.15 -11.81
N ASP A 315 1.63 -21.73 -11.18
CA ASP A 315 1.51 -22.69 -10.07
C ASP A 315 0.97 -22.03 -8.77
N GLY A 316 0.92 -20.70 -8.72
CA GLY A 316 0.48 -19.95 -7.55
C GLY A 316 1.46 -20.04 -6.37
N LYS A 317 2.77 -20.12 -6.65
CA LYS A 317 3.80 -20.08 -5.62
C LYS A 317 4.97 -19.22 -6.08
N PRO A 318 5.30 -18.12 -5.39
CA PRO A 318 6.42 -17.26 -5.76
C PRO A 318 7.71 -18.05 -5.99
N PHE A 319 8.41 -17.75 -7.09
CA PHE A 319 9.61 -18.47 -7.52
C PHE A 319 10.67 -18.55 -6.41
N VAL A 320 10.91 -17.43 -5.72
CA VAL A 320 11.93 -17.36 -4.65
C VAL A 320 11.65 -18.27 -3.45
N LEU A 321 10.41 -18.74 -3.28
CA LEU A 321 10.01 -19.71 -2.25
C LEU A 321 10.07 -21.16 -2.76
N LYS A 322 10.14 -21.37 -4.09
CA LYS A 322 10.22 -22.68 -4.73
C LYS A 322 11.68 -23.11 -4.92
N GLU A 323 12.50 -22.23 -5.49
CA GLU A 323 13.87 -22.53 -5.90
C GLU A 323 14.87 -21.59 -5.22
N LYS A 324 15.85 -22.16 -4.51
CA LYS A 324 16.93 -21.43 -3.84
C LYS A 324 18.23 -21.59 -4.63
N ASN A 325 19.16 -20.66 -4.46
CA ASN A 325 20.51 -20.70 -5.05
C ASN A 325 20.55 -20.70 -6.60
N THR A 326 19.51 -20.21 -7.25
CA THR A 326 19.49 -19.98 -8.71
C THR A 326 19.92 -18.55 -9.05
N PRO A 327 20.32 -18.26 -10.31
CA PRO A 327 20.62 -16.89 -10.74
C PRO A 327 19.47 -15.91 -10.47
N VAL A 328 18.22 -16.35 -10.68
CA VAL A 328 17.02 -15.55 -10.40
C VAL A 328 16.84 -15.30 -8.90
N TYR A 329 17.04 -16.32 -8.05
CA TYR A 329 16.98 -16.14 -6.59
C TYR A 329 18.02 -15.11 -6.11
N GLN A 330 19.26 -15.22 -6.61
CA GLN A 330 20.33 -14.27 -6.28
C GLN A 330 20.04 -12.86 -6.79
N ALA A 331 19.41 -12.73 -7.97
CA ALA A 331 18.96 -11.44 -8.49
C ALA A 331 17.95 -10.78 -7.56
N TYR A 332 16.89 -11.49 -7.14
CA TYR A 332 15.90 -10.96 -6.20
C TYR A 332 16.51 -10.62 -4.84
N LYS A 333 17.40 -11.47 -4.33
CA LYS A 333 18.09 -11.20 -3.05
C LYS A 333 18.93 -9.92 -3.15
N THR A 334 19.71 -9.78 -4.22
CA THR A 334 20.53 -8.58 -4.46
C THR A 334 19.67 -7.33 -4.62
N ILE A 335 18.57 -7.42 -5.36
CA ILE A 335 17.62 -6.31 -5.55
C ILE A 335 17.04 -5.89 -4.20
N PHE A 336 16.59 -6.84 -3.38
CA PHE A 336 16.03 -6.53 -2.07
C PHE A 336 17.06 -5.95 -1.11
N ASP A 337 18.28 -6.50 -1.05
CA ASP A 337 19.36 -5.99 -0.19
C ASP A 337 19.67 -4.51 -0.55
N ARG A 338 19.77 -4.20 -1.84
CA ARG A 338 20.00 -2.82 -2.33
C ARG A 338 18.80 -1.91 -2.07
N LEU A 339 17.57 -2.41 -2.23
CA LEU A 339 16.37 -1.65 -1.92
C LEU A 339 16.33 -1.29 -0.43
N ASN A 340 16.63 -2.25 0.44
CA ASN A 340 16.67 -2.04 1.89
C ASN A 340 17.76 -1.02 2.29
N GLU A 341 18.93 -1.05 1.63
CA GLU A 341 19.95 0.00 1.80
C GLU A 341 19.44 1.38 1.38
N GLU A 342 18.69 1.49 0.28
CA GLU A 342 18.14 2.78 -0.15
C GLU A 342 17.07 3.29 0.81
N ILE A 343 16.14 2.43 1.27
CA ILE A 343 15.08 2.81 2.22
C ILE A 343 15.68 3.45 3.48
N LYS A 344 16.73 2.86 4.04
CA LYS A 344 17.43 3.38 5.24
C LYS A 344 18.07 4.76 5.08
N LYS A 345 18.26 5.26 3.85
CA LYS A 345 18.77 6.62 3.61
C LYS A 345 17.68 7.69 3.77
N TRP A 346 16.42 7.27 3.76
CA TRP A 346 15.24 8.13 3.83
C TRP A 346 14.50 8.01 5.18
N GLU A 347 14.96 7.13 6.09
CA GLU A 347 14.54 7.04 7.50
C GLU A 347 15.22 8.11 8.37
#